data_AF-I6P8F6-F1
#
_entry.id   AF-I6P8F6-F1
#
_cell.length_a   1.000
_cell.length_b   1.000
_cell.length_c   1.000
_cell.angle_alpha   90.00
_cell.angle_beta   90.00
_cell.angle_gamma   90.00
#
_symmetry.space_group_name_H-M   'P 1'
#
loop_
_entity.id
_entity.type
_entity.pdbx_description
1 polymer ?
#
loop_
_entity_poly.entity_id
_entity_poly.type
_entity_poly.pdbx_seq_one_letter_code
_entity_poly.pdbx_strand_id
1 'polypeptide(L)'
;AGLNIWGCKGEVPEAAKKDFIEILKHLEGALGEKDFFGGHSFGFVDIILIPITCWFYALEKFGGFKVKEECPKFSAWKDRCMGREAVAKVLADPEKVYEFLIMFRKMKGIE
;
A
#
# COMPACT_ATOMS: atom_id res chain seq x y z
N ALA A 1 -5.08 -3.48 9.14
CA ALA A 1 -5.42 -2.21 8.46
C ALA A 1 -5.99 -2.44 7.05
N GLY A 2 -5.21 -2.83 6.04
CA GLY A 2 -5.72 -2.98 4.66
C GLY A 2 -6.94 -3.90 4.48
N LEU A 3 -7.00 -5.04 5.21
CA LEU A 3 -8.17 -5.93 5.23
C LEU A 3 -9.46 -5.22 5.67
N ASN A 4 -9.39 -4.28 6.60
CA ASN A 4 -10.56 -3.54 7.08
C ASN A 4 -11.11 -2.58 6.02
N ILE A 5 -10.32 -2.29 4.97
CA ILE A 5 -10.72 -1.48 3.82
C ILE A 5 -11.28 -2.39 2.72
N TRP A 6 -10.48 -3.31 2.18
CA TRP A 6 -10.92 -4.12 1.04
C TRP A 6 -11.85 -5.28 1.42
N GLY A 7 -11.95 -5.64 2.71
CA GLY A 7 -12.73 -6.78 3.19
C GLY A 7 -14.06 -6.42 3.86
N CYS A 8 -14.39 -5.12 4.01
CA CYS A 8 -15.65 -4.71 4.63
C CYS A 8 -16.85 -4.92 3.69
N LYS A 9 -18.01 -5.22 4.26
CA LYS A 9 -19.29 -5.21 3.54
C LYS A 9 -19.86 -3.79 3.56
N GLY A 10 -20.41 -3.35 2.43
CA GLY A 10 -20.93 -1.99 2.30
C GLY A 10 -19.83 -0.92 2.34
N GLU A 11 -20.15 0.24 2.89
CA GLU A 11 -19.25 1.40 2.95
C GLU A 11 -18.04 1.14 3.86
N VAL A 12 -16.86 1.54 3.40
CA VAL A 12 -15.62 1.43 4.19
C VAL A 12 -15.70 2.35 5.41
N PRO A 13 -15.56 1.83 6.64
CA PRO A 13 -15.56 2.66 7.84
C PRO A 13 -14.45 3.71 7.80
N GLU A 14 -14.76 4.95 8.14
CA GLU A 14 -13.79 6.05 8.15
C GLU A 14 -12.61 5.76 9.09
N ALA A 15 -12.86 5.07 10.20
CA ALA A 15 -11.80 4.61 11.12
C ALA A 15 -10.80 3.66 10.44
N ALA A 16 -11.24 2.78 9.54
CA ALA A 16 -10.35 1.86 8.84
C ALA A 16 -9.39 2.60 7.89
N LYS A 17 -9.87 3.66 7.24
CA LYS A 17 -9.05 4.54 6.40
C LYS A 17 -8.05 5.31 7.25
N LYS A 18 -8.51 5.93 8.34
CA LYS A 18 -7.68 6.68 9.28
C LYS A 18 -6.56 5.81 9.85
N ASP A 19 -6.87 4.62 10.34
CA ASP A 19 -5.88 3.69 10.89
C ASP A 19 -4.80 3.31 9.86
N PHE A 20 -5.21 3.06 8.60
CA PHE A 20 -4.27 2.74 7.54
C PHE A 20 -3.35 3.94 7.21
N ILE A 21 -3.93 5.13 7.07
CA ILE A 21 -3.17 6.36 6.81
C ILE A 21 -2.23 6.68 7.97
N GLU A 22 -2.65 6.51 9.22
CA GLU A 22 -1.79 6.73 10.39
C GLU A 22 -0.60 5.77 10.43
N ILE A 23 -0.78 4.51 10.06
CA ILE A 23 0.34 3.57 9.91
C ILE A 23 1.33 4.06 8.84
N LEU A 24 0.84 4.52 7.69
CA LEU A 24 1.71 5.06 6.64
C LEU A 24 2.43 6.33 7.11
N LYS A 25 1.78 7.22 7.86
CA LYS A 25 2.41 8.42 8.45
C LYS A 25 3.51 8.05 9.45
N HIS A 26 3.33 7.00 10.26
CA HIS A 26 4.38 6.51 11.15
C HIS A 26 5.58 5.95 10.37
N LEU A 27 5.32 5.18 9.31
CA LEU A 27 6.37 4.67 8.43
C LEU A 27 7.10 5.82 7.71
N GLU A 28 6.36 6.82 7.24
CA GLU A 28 6.91 8.01 6.61
C GLU A 28 7.80 8.82 7.57
N GLY A 29 7.37 8.98 8.82
CA GLY A 29 8.20 9.58 9.87
C GLY A 29 9.46 8.77 10.17
N ALA A 30 9.35 7.44 10.23
CA ALA A 30 10.49 6.56 10.42
C ALA A 30 11.46 6.58 9.23
N LEU A 31 10.97 6.75 8.00
CA LEU A 31 11.79 6.97 6.80
C LEU A 31 12.54 8.31 6.91
N GLY A 32 11.85 9.37 7.31
CA GLY A 32 12.44 10.71 7.45
C GLY A 32 13.02 11.21 6.12
N GLU A 33 14.29 11.61 6.13
CA GLU A 33 15.01 12.07 4.93
C GLU A 33 15.84 10.96 4.26
N LYS A 34 15.70 9.70 4.68
CA LYS A 34 16.45 8.59 4.10
C LYS A 34 15.87 8.21 2.73
N ASP A 35 16.75 7.76 1.83
CA ASP A 35 16.32 7.24 0.52
C ASP A 35 15.49 5.96 0.67
N PHE A 36 15.95 5.10 1.59
CA PHE A 36 15.38 3.81 1.96
C PHE A 36 15.30 3.68 3.49
N PHE A 37 14.52 2.73 4.00
CA PHE A 37 14.51 2.44 5.43
C PHE A 37 15.87 1.95 5.93
N GLY A 38 16.67 1.30 5.06
CA GLY A 38 18.08 0.98 5.29
C GLY A 38 19.06 2.17 5.21
N GLY A 39 18.60 3.42 5.12
CA GLY A 39 19.46 4.59 4.93
C GLY A 39 19.70 4.90 3.46
N HIS A 40 20.97 4.91 3.06
CA HIS A 40 21.37 5.12 1.65
C HIS A 40 21.24 3.87 0.78
N SER A 41 21.02 2.71 1.41
CA SER A 41 20.91 1.43 0.70
C SER A 41 19.58 0.77 1.01
N PHE A 42 19.04 0.07 0.01
CA PHE A 42 17.84 -0.74 0.15
C PHE A 42 18.11 -1.89 1.12
N GLY A 43 17.33 -1.95 2.20
CA GLY A 43 17.57 -2.84 3.33
C GLY A 43 16.39 -3.73 3.68
N PHE A 44 16.48 -4.35 4.85
CA PHE A 44 15.53 -5.36 5.33
C PHE A 44 14.08 -4.87 5.39
N VAL A 45 13.86 -3.67 5.93
CA VAL A 45 12.51 -3.09 6.03
C VAL A 45 11.95 -2.79 4.65
N ASP A 46 12.79 -2.33 3.71
CA ASP A 46 12.37 -2.07 2.34
C ASP A 46 11.91 -3.36 1.64
N ILE A 47 12.66 -4.46 1.84
CA ILE A 47 12.33 -5.80 1.31
C ILE A 47 10.96 -6.28 1.79
N ILE A 48 10.64 -6.08 3.07
CA ILE A 48 9.38 -6.54 3.66
C ILE A 48 8.20 -5.65 3.21
N LEU A 49 8.44 -4.34 3.10
CA LEU A 49 7.37 -3.38 2.89
C LEU A 49 7.00 -3.22 1.42
N ILE A 50 7.98 -3.29 0.50
CA ILE A 50 7.73 -3.06 -0.92
C ILE A 50 6.68 -4.00 -1.55
N PRO A 51 6.61 -5.31 -1.21
CA PRO A 51 5.58 -6.22 -1.73
C PRO A 51 4.17 -5.82 -1.33
N ILE A 52 3.99 -5.14 -0.20
CA ILE A 52 2.67 -4.70 0.28
C ILE A 52 2.12 -3.59 -0.61
N THR A 53 2.99 -2.82 -1.27
CA THR A 53 2.58 -1.64 -2.06
C THR A 53 1.79 -1.98 -3.32
N CYS A 54 1.83 -3.23 -3.82
CA CYS A 54 0.99 -3.64 -4.95
C CYS A 54 -0.51 -3.63 -4.61
N TRP A 55 -0.86 -3.69 -3.32
CA TRP A 55 -2.25 -3.62 -2.85
C TRP A 55 -2.80 -2.20 -2.81
N PHE A 56 -1.93 -1.18 -2.86
CA PHE A 56 -2.32 0.20 -2.59
C PHE A 56 -3.36 0.71 -3.58
N TYR A 57 -3.23 0.36 -4.87
CA TYR A 57 -4.23 0.71 -5.87
C TYR A 57 -5.64 0.23 -5.49
N ALA A 58 -5.75 -1.02 -5.02
CA ALA A 58 -7.03 -1.55 -4.55
C ALA A 58 -7.52 -0.83 -3.29
N LEU A 59 -6.64 -0.58 -2.32
CA LEU A 59 -6.99 0.12 -1.08
C LEU A 59 -7.48 1.55 -1.33
N GLU A 60 -6.83 2.27 -2.25
CA GLU A 60 -7.23 3.61 -2.69
C GLU A 60 -8.61 3.59 -3.36
N LYS A 61 -8.89 2.60 -4.21
CA LYS A 61 -10.20 2.42 -4.87
C LYS A 61 -11.32 2.08 -3.89
N PHE A 62 -11.10 1.15 -2.97
CA PHE A 62 -12.11 0.78 -1.98
C PHE A 62 -12.31 1.87 -0.93
N GLY A 63 -11.21 2.46 -0.44
CA GLY A 63 -11.23 3.44 0.64
C GLY A 63 -11.50 4.88 0.21
N GLY A 64 -11.41 5.20 -1.08
CA GLY A 64 -11.67 6.56 -1.58
C GLY A 64 -10.64 7.60 -1.11
N PHE A 65 -9.37 7.20 -1.01
CA PHE A 65 -8.26 8.09 -0.64
C PHE A 65 -7.08 7.86 -1.59
N LYS A 66 -6.04 8.69 -1.48
CA LYS A 66 -4.78 8.51 -2.22
C LYS A 66 -3.59 8.59 -1.28
N VAL A 67 -2.76 7.55 -1.30
CA VAL A 67 -1.54 7.47 -0.48
C VAL A 67 -0.60 8.62 -0.81
N LYS A 68 -0.50 9.03 -2.08
CA LYS A 68 0.36 10.14 -2.50
C LYS A 68 -0.05 11.48 -1.88
N GLU A 69 -1.34 11.70 -1.63
CA GLU A 69 -1.85 12.94 -1.03
C GLU A 69 -1.65 12.92 0.50
N GLU A 70 -1.81 11.76 1.13
CA GLU A 70 -1.69 11.60 2.59
C GLU A 70 -0.25 11.41 3.09
N CYS A 71 0.60 10.76 2.29
CA CYS A 71 1.96 10.33 2.63
C CYS A 71 2.90 10.49 1.41
N PRO A 72 3.24 11.73 1.01
CA PRO A 72 3.98 12.01 -0.22
C PRO A 72 5.42 11.47 -0.24
N LYS A 73 6.14 11.50 0.89
CA LYS A 73 7.51 10.94 0.99
C LYS A 73 7.47 9.41 0.96
N PHE A 74 6.46 8.79 1.57
CA PHE A 74 6.25 7.35 1.44
C PHE A 74 5.98 6.95 -0.02
N SER A 75 5.13 7.71 -0.71
CA SER A 75 4.89 7.50 -2.15
C SER A 75 6.18 7.64 -2.95
N ALA A 76 7.01 8.66 -2.66
CA ALA A 76 8.29 8.83 -3.33
C ALA A 76 9.27 7.67 -3.05
N TRP A 77 9.27 7.13 -1.83
CA TRP A 77 10.03 5.93 -1.49
C TRP A 77 9.58 4.70 -2.29
N LYS A 78 8.26 4.49 -2.42
CA LYS A 78 7.71 3.41 -3.28
C LYS A 78 8.22 3.57 -4.72
N ASP A 79 8.13 4.78 -5.28
CA ASP A 79 8.56 5.03 -6.67
C ASP A 79 10.07 4.79 -6.85
N ARG A 80 10.90 5.18 -5.88
CA ARG A 80 12.34 4.85 -5.88
C ARG A 80 12.59 3.34 -5.83
N CYS A 81 11.86 2.61 -4.98
CA CYS A 81 11.97 1.16 -4.90
C CYS A 81 11.57 0.49 -6.23
N MET A 82 10.51 0.98 -6.90
CA MET A 82 10.07 0.49 -8.21
C MET A 82 11.09 0.72 -9.33
N GLY A 83 11.95 1.72 -9.21
CA GLY A 83 13.06 1.94 -10.13
C GLY A 83 14.11 0.82 -10.10
N ARG A 84 14.11 -0.05 -9.08
CA ARG A 84 15.01 -1.21 -8.99
C ARG A 84 14.43 -2.37 -9.80
N GLU A 85 15.19 -2.85 -10.79
CA GLU A 85 14.78 -3.95 -11.66
C GLU A 85 14.35 -5.22 -10.88
N ALA A 86 15.07 -5.56 -9.81
CA ALA A 86 14.74 -6.71 -8.96
C ALA A 86 13.37 -6.59 -8.26
N VAL A 87 12.96 -5.37 -7.89
CA VAL A 87 11.65 -5.10 -7.30
C VAL A 87 10.58 -5.16 -8.37
N ALA A 88 10.79 -4.48 -9.49
CA ALA A 88 9.83 -4.42 -10.60
C ALA A 88 9.48 -5.81 -11.15
N LYS A 89 10.43 -6.76 -11.13
CA LYS A 89 10.21 -8.16 -11.56
C LYS A 89 9.36 -9.00 -10.61
N VAL A 90 9.30 -8.64 -9.32
CA VAL A 90 8.65 -9.46 -8.27
C VAL A 90 7.27 -8.93 -7.91
N LEU A 91 7.02 -7.63 -8.05
CA LEU A 91 5.72 -7.07 -7.70
C LEU A 91 4.64 -7.50 -8.67
N ALA A 92 3.52 -7.95 -8.10
CA ALA A 92 2.30 -8.15 -8.85
C ALA A 92 1.79 -6.81 -9.41
N ASP A 93 1.19 -6.90 -10.59
CA ASP A 93 0.48 -5.79 -11.22
C ASP A 93 -0.64 -5.29 -10.28
N PRO A 94 -0.62 -4.02 -9.85
CA PRO A 94 -1.64 -3.48 -8.94
C PRO A 94 -3.08 -3.59 -9.47
N GLU A 95 -3.29 -3.53 -10.79
CA GLU A 95 -4.61 -3.69 -11.39
C GLU A 95 -5.10 -5.14 -11.27
N LYS A 96 -4.22 -6.12 -11.52
CA LYS A 96 -4.56 -7.54 -11.33
C LYS A 96 -4.83 -7.89 -9.87
N VAL A 97 -4.12 -7.25 -8.93
CA VAL A 97 -4.42 -7.39 -7.49
C VAL A 97 -5.82 -6.85 -7.19
N TYR A 98 -6.19 -5.69 -7.75
CA TYR A 98 -7.53 -5.14 -7.57
C TYR A 98 -8.63 -6.03 -8.17
N GLU A 99 -8.44 -6.53 -9.40
CA GLU A 99 -9.35 -7.49 -10.04
C GLU A 99 -9.51 -8.76 -9.21
N PHE A 100 -8.40 -9.31 -8.71
CA PHE A 100 -8.40 -10.47 -7.82
C PHE A 100 -9.25 -10.21 -6.57
N LEU A 101 -9.15 -9.02 -5.95
CA LEU A 101 -9.93 -8.70 -4.76
C LEU A 101 -11.41 -8.50 -5.06
N ILE A 102 -11.78 -7.93 -6.20
CA ILE A 102 -13.18 -7.90 -6.65
C ILE A 102 -13.71 -9.33 -6.78
N MET A 103 -13.00 -10.19 -7.50
CA MET A 103 -13.38 -11.60 -7.66
C MET A 103 -13.52 -12.30 -6.30
N PHE A 104 -12.56 -12.09 -5.40
CA PHE A 104 -12.56 -12.68 -4.06
C PHE A 104 -13.73 -12.19 -3.20
N ARG A 105 -14.06 -10.89 -3.24
CA ARG A 105 -15.21 -10.33 -2.52
C ARG A 105 -16.52 -10.97 -2.98
N LYS A 106 -16.71 -11.18 -4.29
CA LYS A 106 -17.88 -11.89 -4.86
C LYS A 106 -17.96 -13.33 -4.37
N MET A 107 -16.86 -14.08 -4.45
CA MET A 107 -16.81 -15.47 -3.98
C MET A 107 -17.11 -15.62 -2.49
N LYS A 108 -16.81 -14.60 -1.68
CA LYS A 108 -17.03 -14.59 -0.23
C LYS A 108 -18.34 -13.92 0.19
N GLY A 109 -19.17 -13.44 -0.74
CA GLY A 109 -20.40 -12.71 -0.44
C GLY A 109 -20.16 -11.45 0.41
N ILE A 110 -19.03 -10.78 0.17
CA ILE A 110 -18.67 -9.50 0.81
C ILE A 110 -19.25 -8.33 0.01
N GLU A 111 -19.29 -8.49 -1.31
CA GLU A 111 -20.06 -7.64 -2.24
C GLU A 111 -21.51 -8.11 -2.30
#